data_AF-A0A031FLU3-F1
#
_entry.id   AF-A0A031FLU3-F1
#
_cell.length_a   1.000
_cell.length_b   1.000
_cell.length_c   1.000
_cell.angle_alpha   90.00
_cell.angle_beta   90.00
_cell.angle_gamma   90.00
#
_symmetry.space_group_name_H-M   'P 1'
#
loop_
_entity.id
_entity.type
_entity.pdbx_description
1 polymer ?
#
loop_
_entity_poly.entity_id
_entity_poly.type
_entity_poly.pdbx_seq_one_letter_code
_entity_poly.pdbx_strand_id
1 'polypeptide(L)'
;MPAERTGERRPRHDGPSTLALLLGLAAALIPLFTVIAGGAWAALAFVFAGILLGASYLLRRAGLGAIVVTPALLVVWTALITAVFFSDVAWLFVIPSGEAFARVPRLIEIASSDIAVGVAPLQASASLTFLIVGAVGLLTIALDHVVLTARMPLLAGVALIAVWLIPTLAVPQAVDLWAFALLALALLWLLRTETRAHDEEGE
;
A
#
# COMPACT_ATOMS: atom_id res chain seq x y z
N MET A 1 -15.45 -25.18 -42.61
CA MET A 1 -15.34 -24.05 -41.67
C MET A 1 -15.15 -24.62 -40.27
N PRO A 2 -13.93 -24.62 -39.69
CA PRO A 2 -13.75 -25.07 -38.32
C PRO A 2 -14.13 -23.94 -37.37
N ALA A 3 -14.90 -24.30 -36.34
CA ALA A 3 -15.38 -23.41 -35.30
C ALA A 3 -14.20 -22.78 -34.54
N GLU A 4 -14.20 -21.45 -34.50
CA GLU A 4 -13.34 -20.62 -33.67
C GLU A 4 -13.61 -20.98 -32.21
N ARG A 5 -12.64 -21.61 -31.54
CA ARG A 5 -12.73 -21.93 -30.11
C ARG A 5 -12.69 -20.61 -29.33
N THR A 6 -13.86 -20.13 -28.97
CA THR A 6 -14.04 -18.96 -28.12
C THR A 6 -13.50 -19.23 -26.72
N GLY A 7 -12.43 -18.51 -26.37
CA GLY A 7 -12.14 -18.06 -25.01
C GLY A 7 -11.59 -19.08 -24.04
N GLU A 8 -10.31 -19.44 -24.18
CA GLU A 8 -9.52 -19.80 -23.00
C GLU A 8 -9.34 -18.55 -22.14
N ARG A 9 -10.24 -18.35 -21.17
CA ARG A 9 -10.01 -17.42 -20.06
C ARG A 9 -8.86 -17.99 -19.22
N ARG A 10 -7.62 -17.63 -19.57
CA ARG A 10 -6.41 -17.99 -18.82
C ARG A 10 -6.58 -17.67 -17.32
N PRO A 11 -6.13 -18.55 -16.40
CA PRO A 11 -6.33 -18.36 -14.97
C PRO A 11 -5.53 -17.17 -14.44
N ARG A 12 -6.31 -16.16 -14.05
CA ARG A 12 -6.01 -14.90 -13.40
C ARG A 12 -4.95 -15.01 -12.29
N HIS A 13 -3.71 -14.61 -12.57
CA HIS A 13 -2.54 -14.63 -11.68
C HIS A 13 -2.56 -13.57 -10.55
N ASP A 14 -3.73 -13.09 -10.13
CA ASP A 14 -3.85 -11.93 -9.24
C ASP A 14 -3.40 -12.25 -7.79
N GLY A 15 -3.70 -13.46 -7.29
CA GLY A 15 -3.45 -13.88 -5.90
C GLY A 15 -1.98 -13.85 -5.43
N PRO A 16 -1.04 -14.52 -6.12
CA PRO A 16 0.37 -14.50 -5.72
C PRO A 16 0.99 -13.10 -5.78
N SER A 17 0.58 -12.26 -6.74
CA SER A 17 1.05 -10.88 -6.86
C SER A 17 0.54 -10.00 -5.71
N THR A 18 -0.69 -10.20 -5.25
CA THR A 18 -1.23 -9.52 -4.05
C THR A 18 -0.41 -9.86 -2.80
N LEU A 19 -0.02 -11.13 -2.62
CA LEU A 19 0.83 -11.55 -1.50
C LEU A 19 2.24 -10.98 -1.60
N ALA A 20 2.85 -11.00 -2.79
CA ALA A 20 4.15 -10.40 -3.03
C ALA A 20 4.14 -8.89 -2.70
N LEU A 21 3.08 -8.17 -3.09
CA LEU A 21 2.88 -6.77 -2.73
C LEU A 21 2.76 -6.55 -1.22
N LEU A 22 1.96 -7.36 -0.53
CA LEU A 22 1.80 -7.23 0.91
C LEU A 22 3.12 -7.45 1.66
N LEU A 23 3.88 -8.48 1.26
CA LEU A 23 5.20 -8.77 1.84
C LEU A 23 6.22 -7.70 1.49
N GLY A 24 6.23 -7.21 0.25
CA GLY A 24 7.12 -6.14 -0.20
C GLY A 24 6.86 -4.83 0.52
N LEU A 25 5.58 -4.45 0.65
CA LEU A 25 5.17 -3.31 1.45
C LEU A 25 5.58 -3.50 2.91
N ALA A 26 5.35 -4.68 3.48
CA ALA A 26 5.70 -4.92 4.87
C ALA A 26 7.20 -4.79 5.13
N ALA A 27 8.02 -5.37 4.25
CA ALA A 27 9.46 -5.24 4.32
C ALA A 27 9.92 -3.78 4.13
N ALA A 28 9.29 -3.05 3.21
CA ALA A 28 9.61 -1.64 2.94
C ALA A 28 9.30 -0.71 4.12
N LEU A 29 8.35 -1.08 4.99
CA LEU A 29 7.99 -0.30 6.18
C LEU A 29 8.85 -0.63 7.41
N ILE A 30 9.63 -1.72 7.43
CA ILE A 30 10.46 -2.08 8.59
C ILE A 30 11.43 -0.95 9.00
N PRO A 31 12.15 -0.28 8.07
CA PRO A 31 13.03 0.82 8.45
C PRO A 31 12.31 1.99 9.13
N LEU A 32 10.99 2.17 8.97
CA LEU A 32 10.29 3.25 9.67
C LEU A 32 10.36 3.13 11.18
N PHE A 33 10.55 1.93 11.74
CA PHE A 33 10.72 1.75 13.18
C PHE A 33 12.00 2.38 13.74
N THR A 34 12.99 2.73 12.90
CA THR A 34 14.18 3.47 13.34
C THR A 34 13.90 4.96 13.49
N VAL A 35 12.96 5.48 12.72
CA VAL A 35 12.60 6.91 12.69
C VAL A 35 11.40 7.19 13.59
N ILE A 36 10.45 6.26 13.72
CA ILE A 36 9.21 6.42 14.45
C ILE A 36 9.10 5.30 15.48
N ALA A 37 8.89 5.66 16.74
CA ALA A 37 8.64 4.70 17.79
C ALA A 37 7.44 3.81 17.44
N GLY A 38 7.53 2.52 17.78
CA GLY A 38 6.43 1.59 17.56
C GLY A 38 5.14 2.08 18.23
N GLY A 39 4.00 1.75 17.65
CA GLY A 39 2.70 2.19 18.15
C GLY A 39 1.56 1.79 17.23
N ALA A 40 0.42 2.46 17.40
CA ALA A 40 -0.80 2.17 16.64
C ALA A 40 -0.61 2.30 15.12
N TRP A 41 0.27 3.19 14.66
CA TRP A 41 0.53 3.43 13.24
C TRP A 41 0.95 2.15 12.50
N ALA A 42 1.80 1.31 13.10
CA ALA A 42 2.29 0.11 12.45
C ALA A 42 1.16 -0.89 12.25
N ALA A 43 0.43 -1.21 13.33
CA ALA A 43 -0.70 -2.12 13.27
C ALA A 43 -1.78 -1.62 12.29
N LEU A 44 -2.13 -0.34 12.34
CA LEU A 44 -3.11 0.26 11.44
C LEU A 44 -2.64 0.23 9.98
N ALA A 45 -1.37 0.54 9.70
CA ALA A 45 -0.81 0.52 8.35
C ALA A 45 -0.91 -0.89 7.73
N PHE A 46 -0.54 -1.94 8.48
CA PHE A 46 -0.65 -3.33 8.02
C PHE A 46 -2.11 -3.77 7.83
N VAL A 47 -2.99 -3.41 8.76
CA VAL A 47 -4.43 -3.71 8.65
C VAL A 47 -5.03 -3.03 7.42
N PHE A 48 -4.74 -1.75 7.19
CA PHE A 48 -5.22 -1.00 6.02
C PHE A 48 -4.71 -1.63 4.73
N ALA A 49 -3.42 -1.93 4.66
CA ALA A 49 -2.83 -2.57 3.49
C ALA A 49 -3.49 -3.93 3.20
N GLY A 50 -3.67 -4.76 4.24
CA GLY A 50 -4.32 -6.07 4.12
C GLY A 50 -5.79 -5.96 3.67
N ILE A 51 -6.56 -5.03 4.22
CA ILE A 51 -7.95 -4.79 3.81
C ILE A 51 -8.02 -4.31 2.36
N LEU A 52 -7.17 -3.35 1.96
CA LEU A 52 -7.17 -2.79 0.61
C LEU A 52 -6.77 -3.82 -0.44
N LEU A 53 -5.67 -4.55 -0.20
CA LEU A 53 -5.22 -5.62 -1.09
C LEU A 53 -6.21 -6.79 -1.13
N GLY A 54 -6.79 -7.16 0.01
CA GLY A 54 -7.86 -8.15 0.08
C GLY A 54 -9.11 -7.73 -0.68
N ALA A 55 -9.54 -6.47 -0.54
CA ALA A 55 -10.65 -5.91 -1.30
C ALA A 55 -10.36 -5.93 -2.81
N SER A 56 -9.17 -5.49 -3.23
CA SER A 56 -8.76 -5.53 -4.65
C SER A 56 -8.84 -6.96 -5.20
N TYR A 57 -8.29 -7.92 -4.48
CA TYR A 57 -8.35 -9.33 -4.85
C TYR A 57 -9.80 -9.81 -5.01
N LEU A 58 -10.69 -9.50 -4.06
CA LEU A 58 -12.10 -9.88 -4.13
C LEU A 58 -12.84 -9.21 -5.29
N LEU A 59 -12.62 -7.91 -5.52
CA LEU A 59 -13.22 -7.17 -6.63
C LEU A 59 -12.78 -7.74 -7.98
N ARG A 60 -11.49 -8.06 -8.14
CA ARG A 60 -10.96 -8.68 -9.36
C ARG A 60 -11.47 -10.11 -9.54
N ARG A 61 -11.64 -10.86 -8.45
CA ARG A 61 -12.27 -12.20 -8.45
C ARG A 61 -13.74 -12.14 -8.87
N ALA A 62 -14.44 -11.05 -8.55
CA ALA A 62 -15.80 -10.78 -9.03
C ALA A 62 -15.84 -10.34 -10.52
N GLY A 63 -14.70 -10.26 -11.21
CA GLY A 63 -14.61 -9.90 -12.62
C GLY A 63 -14.63 -8.39 -12.89
N LEU A 64 -14.50 -7.55 -11.85
CA LEU A 64 -14.46 -6.10 -12.04
C LEU A 64 -13.15 -5.70 -12.74
N GLY A 65 -13.29 -4.77 -13.69
CA GLY A 65 -12.17 -4.19 -14.43
C GLY A 65 -11.43 -3.13 -13.62
N ALA A 66 -10.20 -2.84 -14.03
CA ALA A 66 -9.31 -1.93 -13.32
C ALA A 66 -9.86 -0.50 -13.12
N ILE A 67 -10.68 -0.03 -14.06
CA ILE A 67 -11.38 1.27 -13.99
C ILE A 67 -12.30 1.34 -12.77
N VAL A 68 -12.86 0.21 -12.33
CA VAL A 68 -13.76 0.16 -11.16
C VAL A 68 -12.98 -0.15 -9.89
N VAL A 69 -11.95 -1.00 -9.97
CA VAL A 69 -11.18 -1.43 -8.79
C VAL A 69 -10.49 -0.23 -8.12
N THR A 70 -9.79 0.62 -8.88
CA THR A 70 -8.99 1.71 -8.29
C THR A 70 -9.88 2.75 -7.56
N PRO A 71 -10.97 3.26 -8.17
CA PRO A 71 -11.90 4.14 -7.45
C PRO A 71 -12.57 3.46 -6.25
N ALA A 72 -12.92 2.17 -6.37
CA ALA A 72 -13.51 1.44 -5.24
C ALA A 72 -12.52 1.32 -4.07
N LEU A 73 -11.23 1.10 -4.33
CA LEU A 73 -10.20 1.13 -3.29
C LEU A 73 -10.05 2.51 -2.65
N LEU A 74 -10.16 3.60 -3.42
CA LEU A 74 -10.17 4.96 -2.86
C LEU A 74 -11.38 5.19 -1.95
N VAL A 75 -12.56 4.66 -2.30
CA VAL A 75 -13.74 4.70 -1.44
C VAL A 75 -13.51 3.90 -0.15
N VAL A 76 -12.96 2.68 -0.25
CA VAL A 76 -12.62 1.86 0.92
C VAL A 76 -11.59 2.56 1.80
N TRP A 77 -10.52 3.12 1.23
CA TRP A 77 -9.51 3.87 1.96
C TRP A 77 -10.10 5.09 2.66
N THR A 78 -10.96 5.86 1.97
CA THR A 78 -11.64 7.02 2.56
C THR A 78 -12.52 6.60 3.73
N ALA A 79 -13.27 5.51 3.58
CA ALA A 79 -14.11 4.96 4.65
C ALA A 79 -13.29 4.49 5.85
N LEU A 80 -12.17 3.80 5.63
CA LEU A 80 -11.27 3.35 6.70
C LEU A 80 -10.62 4.52 7.44
N ILE A 81 -10.11 5.52 6.72
CA ILE A 81 -9.53 6.73 7.31
C ILE A 81 -10.57 7.47 8.14
N THR A 82 -11.77 7.64 7.60
CA THR A 82 -12.87 8.30 8.29
C THR A 82 -13.26 7.55 9.57
N ALA A 83 -13.38 6.22 9.50
CA ALA A 83 -13.74 5.39 10.65
C ALA A 83 -12.72 5.45 11.78
N VAL A 84 -11.43 5.52 11.46
CA VAL A 84 -10.36 5.47 12.48
C VAL A 84 -10.06 6.86 13.05
N PHE A 85 -10.04 7.91 12.22
CA PHE A 85 -9.54 9.22 12.62
C PHE A 85 -10.60 10.32 12.75
N PHE A 86 -11.79 10.13 12.19
CA PHE A 86 -12.84 11.15 12.14
C PHE A 86 -14.23 10.63 12.54
N SER A 87 -14.29 9.51 13.25
CA SER A 87 -15.56 8.85 13.62
C SER A 87 -16.46 9.71 14.49
N ASP A 88 -15.92 10.71 15.19
CA ASP A 88 -16.64 11.68 16.01
C ASP A 88 -17.46 12.68 15.18
N VAL A 89 -17.05 12.95 13.95
CA VAL A 89 -17.71 13.89 13.03
C VAL A 89 -18.23 13.24 11.74
N ALA A 90 -17.96 11.95 11.55
CA ALA A 90 -18.36 11.20 10.38
C ALA A 90 -19.86 10.89 10.35
N TRP A 91 -20.43 10.85 9.15
CA TRP A 91 -21.77 10.33 8.94
C TRP A 91 -21.72 8.80 8.89
N LEU A 92 -22.59 8.14 9.66
CA LEU A 92 -22.61 6.66 9.80
C LEU A 92 -21.24 6.07 10.19
N PHE A 93 -20.40 6.83 10.90
CA PHE A 93 -19.03 6.49 11.29
C PHE A 93 -18.02 6.31 10.15
N VAL A 94 -18.41 6.30 8.88
CA VAL A 94 -17.51 5.97 7.75
C VAL A 94 -17.54 6.97 6.60
N ILE A 95 -18.56 7.82 6.51
CA ILE A 95 -18.69 8.81 5.44
C ILE A 95 -18.15 10.14 5.95
N PRO A 96 -17.13 10.74 5.31
CA PRO A 96 -16.53 11.98 5.80
C PRO A 96 -17.53 13.14 5.69
N SER A 97 -17.70 13.88 6.78
CA SER A 97 -18.46 15.14 6.78
C SER A 97 -17.59 16.30 6.32
N GLY A 98 -18.20 17.45 6.03
CA GLY A 98 -17.46 18.69 5.72
C GLY A 98 -16.46 19.08 6.81
N GLU A 99 -16.77 18.79 8.08
CA GLU A 99 -15.86 19.02 9.21
C GLU A 99 -14.65 18.07 9.19
N ALA A 100 -14.84 16.80 8.84
CA ALA A 100 -13.74 15.86 8.68
C ALA A 100 -12.73 16.38 7.64
N PHE A 101 -13.20 16.87 6.49
CA PHE A 101 -12.34 17.48 5.47
C PHE A 101 -11.62 18.75 5.97
N ALA A 102 -12.30 19.60 6.74
CA ALA A 102 -11.69 20.82 7.30
C ALA A 102 -10.57 20.53 8.32
N ARG A 103 -10.58 19.36 8.96
CA ARG A 103 -9.55 18.95 9.93
C ARG A 103 -8.28 18.37 9.28
N VAL A 104 -8.38 17.83 8.07
CA VAL A 104 -7.24 17.17 7.37
C VAL A 104 -6.01 18.08 7.24
N PRO A 105 -6.10 19.34 6.75
CA PRO A 105 -4.93 20.20 6.60
C PRO A 105 -4.20 20.43 7.93
N ARG A 106 -4.96 20.56 9.02
CA ARG A 106 -4.42 20.76 10.36
C ARG A 106 -3.66 19.55 10.88
N LEU A 107 -4.18 18.33 10.66
CA LEU A 107 -3.46 17.11 11.04
C LEU A 107 -2.15 16.97 10.26
N ILE A 108 -2.15 17.32 8.97
CA ILE A 108 -0.93 17.31 8.14
C ILE A 108 0.07 18.35 8.68
N GLU A 109 -0.38 19.57 8.96
CA GLU A 109 0.46 20.64 9.52
C GLU A 109 1.14 20.23 10.82
N ILE A 110 0.38 19.67 11.77
CA ILE A 110 0.91 19.18 13.06
C ILE A 110 1.91 18.06 12.83
N ALA A 111 1.58 17.06 11.99
CA ALA A 111 2.48 15.95 11.69
C ALA A 111 3.77 16.42 10.99
N SER A 112 3.69 17.38 10.08
CA SER A 112 4.85 17.99 9.43
C SER A 112 5.72 18.76 10.43
N SER A 113 5.10 19.47 11.39
CA SER A 113 5.83 20.13 12.47
C SER A 113 6.54 19.10 13.36
N ASP A 114 5.86 18.03 13.76
CA ASP A 114 6.43 16.92 14.53
C ASP A 114 7.68 16.35 13.83
N ILE A 115 7.62 16.13 12.51
CA ILE A 115 8.75 15.63 11.71
C ILE A 115 9.90 16.66 11.65
N ALA A 116 9.60 17.94 11.51
CA ALA A 116 10.60 18.98 11.31
C ALA A 116 11.43 19.28 12.56
N VAL A 117 10.82 19.21 13.75
CA VAL A 117 11.50 19.50 15.03
C VAL A 117 11.81 18.26 15.85
N GLY A 118 11.25 17.11 15.46
CA GLY A 118 11.39 15.85 16.17
C GLY A 118 12.80 15.26 16.07
N VAL A 119 13.17 14.52 17.12
CA VAL A 119 14.41 13.73 17.15
C VAL A 119 14.03 12.26 17.09
N ALA A 120 14.68 11.52 16.19
CA ALA A 120 14.42 10.09 16.03
C ALA A 120 14.85 9.28 17.27
N PRO A 121 14.06 8.28 17.70
CA PRO A 121 12.75 7.91 17.16
C PRO A 121 11.62 8.85 17.63
N LEU A 122 10.82 9.36 16.67
CA LEU A 122 9.68 10.22 16.94
C LEU A 122 8.56 9.44 17.63
N GLN A 123 7.91 10.06 18.63
CA GLN A 123 6.70 9.50 19.21
C GLN A 123 5.54 9.60 18.21
N ALA A 124 4.78 8.52 18.07
CA ALA A 124 3.68 8.46 17.11
C ALA A 124 2.44 9.22 17.64
N SER A 125 2.44 10.54 17.45
CA SER A 125 1.26 11.38 17.71
C SER A 125 0.07 10.92 16.86
N ALA A 126 -1.16 11.31 17.24
CA ALA A 126 -2.35 10.97 16.45
C ALA A 126 -2.27 11.55 15.03
N SER A 127 -1.75 12.77 14.88
CA SER A 127 -1.52 13.44 13.59
C SER A 127 -0.48 12.70 12.75
N LEU A 128 0.65 12.31 13.34
CA LEU A 128 1.68 11.54 12.65
C LEU A 128 1.15 10.16 12.24
N THR A 129 0.40 9.50 13.11
CA THR A 129 -0.26 8.21 12.85
C THR A 129 -1.24 8.33 11.68
N PHE A 130 -2.07 9.38 11.65
CA PHE A 130 -2.96 9.69 10.53
C PHE A 130 -2.18 9.85 9.22
N LEU A 131 -1.10 10.65 9.24
CA LEU A 131 -0.28 10.91 8.06
C LEU A 131 0.34 9.62 7.51
N ILE A 132 0.95 8.80 8.38
CA ILE A 132 1.60 7.55 7.98
C ILE A 132 0.58 6.54 7.45
N VAL A 133 -0.49 6.28 8.20
CA VAL A 133 -1.51 5.29 7.80
C VAL A 133 -2.22 5.73 6.52
N GLY A 134 -2.53 7.02 6.40
CA GLY A 134 -3.08 7.62 5.17
C GLY A 134 -2.15 7.42 3.98
N ALA A 135 -0.87 7.79 4.12
CA ALA A 135 0.13 7.64 3.07
C ALA A 135 0.38 6.18 2.68
N VAL A 136 0.49 5.26 3.65
CA VAL A 136 0.65 3.82 3.38
C VAL A 136 -0.57 3.25 2.67
N GLY A 137 -1.79 3.66 3.06
CA GLY A 137 -3.00 3.27 2.37
C GLY A 137 -3.01 3.74 0.90
N LEU A 138 -2.65 5.00 0.64
CA LEU A 138 -2.53 5.53 -0.72
C LEU A 138 -1.43 4.83 -1.52
N LEU A 139 -0.27 4.58 -0.90
CA LEU A 139 0.82 3.82 -1.50
C LEU A 139 0.34 2.41 -1.87
N THR A 140 -0.42 1.75 -1.00
CA THR A 140 -0.98 0.42 -1.29
C THR A 140 -1.86 0.45 -2.53
N ILE A 141 -2.74 1.45 -2.66
CA ILE A 141 -3.60 1.61 -3.85
C ILE A 141 -2.76 1.89 -5.10
N ALA A 142 -1.74 2.73 -4.99
CA ALA A 142 -0.83 3.03 -6.09
C ALA A 142 -0.08 1.77 -6.55
N LEU A 143 0.45 0.97 -5.61
CA LEU A 143 1.13 -0.28 -5.90
C LEU A 143 0.18 -1.33 -6.52
N ASP A 144 -1.04 -1.46 -5.99
CA ASP A 144 -2.08 -2.31 -6.60
C ASP A 144 -2.34 -1.91 -8.05
N HIS A 145 -2.53 -0.61 -8.30
CA HIS A 145 -2.76 -0.09 -9.63
C HIS A 145 -1.56 -0.36 -10.55
N VAL A 146 -0.34 -0.07 -10.10
CA VAL A 146 0.87 -0.25 -10.92
C VAL A 146 1.09 -1.72 -11.28
N VAL A 147 0.97 -2.63 -10.31
CA VAL A 147 1.25 -4.06 -10.53
C VAL A 147 0.11 -4.73 -11.28
N LEU A 148 -1.14 -4.54 -10.82
CA LEU A 148 -2.27 -5.34 -11.28
C LEU A 148 -3.12 -4.65 -12.35
N THR A 149 -2.96 -3.34 -12.53
CA THR A 149 -3.64 -2.59 -13.61
C THR A 149 -2.66 -2.24 -14.72
N ALA A 150 -1.56 -1.55 -14.41
CA ALA A 150 -0.60 -1.10 -15.40
C ALA A 150 0.37 -2.21 -15.85
N ARG A 151 0.43 -3.34 -15.12
CA ARG A 151 1.35 -4.47 -15.38
C ARG A 151 2.81 -4.01 -15.41
N MET A 152 3.17 -3.10 -14.52
CA MET A 152 4.54 -2.54 -14.39
C MET A 152 5.15 -2.89 -13.03
N PRO A 153 5.38 -4.18 -12.71
CA PRO A 153 5.89 -4.60 -11.41
C PRO A 153 7.27 -4.01 -11.07
N LEU A 154 8.11 -3.74 -12.08
CA LEU A 154 9.38 -3.04 -11.89
C LEU A 154 9.19 -1.65 -11.27
N LEU A 155 8.16 -0.90 -11.68
CA LEU A 155 7.87 0.44 -11.13
C LEU A 155 7.40 0.35 -9.67
N ALA A 156 6.62 -0.67 -9.32
CA ALA A 156 6.26 -0.94 -7.94
C ALA A 156 7.49 -1.29 -7.08
N GLY A 157 8.45 -2.03 -7.66
CA GLY A 157 9.71 -2.32 -6.99
C GLY A 157 10.52 -1.06 -6.69
N VAL A 158 10.62 -0.14 -7.65
CA VAL A 158 11.27 1.17 -7.44
C VAL A 158 10.61 1.95 -6.31
N ALA A 159 9.28 1.99 -6.28
CA ALA A 159 8.54 2.66 -5.21
C ALA A 159 8.81 2.04 -3.82
N LEU A 160 8.81 0.71 -3.72
CA LEU A 160 9.10 0.01 -2.47
C LEU A 160 10.54 0.25 -1.98
N ILE A 161 11.52 0.22 -2.90
CA ILE A 161 12.91 0.55 -2.58
C ILE A 161 13.03 1.99 -2.07
N ALA A 162 12.37 2.95 -2.73
CA ALA A 162 12.40 4.34 -2.30
C ALA A 162 11.85 4.51 -0.87
N VAL A 163 10.72 3.86 -0.57
CA VAL A 163 10.11 3.90 0.78
C VAL A 163 11.03 3.26 1.83
N TRP A 164 11.69 2.16 1.50
CA TRP A 164 12.65 1.49 2.39
C TRP A 164 13.92 2.34 2.63
N LEU A 165 14.37 3.05 1.59
CA LEU A 165 15.63 3.77 1.62
C LEU A 165 15.56 5.05 2.47
N ILE A 166 14.44 5.78 2.43
CA ILE A 166 14.29 7.06 3.13
C ILE A 166 14.62 6.96 4.64
N PRO A 167 14.02 6.05 5.43
CA PRO A 167 14.32 5.95 6.86
C PRO A 167 15.72 5.37 7.13
N THR A 168 16.17 4.45 6.27
CA THR A 168 17.50 3.82 6.36
C THR A 168 18.63 4.84 6.21
N LEU A 169 18.45 5.85 5.36
CA LEU A 169 19.43 6.94 5.18
C LEU A 169 19.29 8.05 6.22
N ALA A 170 18.10 8.23 6.81
CA ALA A 170 17.84 9.30 7.77
C ALA A 170 18.55 9.09 9.12
N VAL A 171 18.65 7.85 9.58
CA VAL A 171 19.27 7.50 10.86
C VAL A 171 20.41 6.50 10.62
N PRO A 172 21.69 6.89 10.81
CA PRO A 172 22.82 5.99 10.59
C PRO A 172 22.78 4.81 11.57
N GLN A 173 22.32 3.65 11.10
CA GLN A 173 22.27 2.40 11.87
C GLN A 173 22.68 1.22 10.98
N ALA A 174 22.97 0.09 11.61
CA ALA A 174 23.23 -1.15 10.88
C ALA A 174 21.96 -1.55 10.11
N VAL A 175 22.13 -1.96 8.85
CA VAL A 175 21.02 -2.42 8.02
C VAL A 175 20.47 -3.73 8.59
N ASP A 176 19.16 -3.80 8.79
CA ASP A 176 18.48 -5.05 9.11
C ASP A 176 18.51 -5.98 7.88
N LEU A 177 19.39 -6.96 7.92
CA LEU A 177 19.58 -7.94 6.85
C LEU A 177 18.33 -8.79 6.60
N TRP A 178 17.50 -9.03 7.61
CA TRP A 178 16.25 -9.80 7.45
C TRP A 178 15.20 -8.98 6.74
N ALA A 179 15.03 -7.72 7.11
CA ALA A 179 14.14 -6.79 6.41
C ALA A 179 14.56 -6.61 4.95
N PHE A 180 15.86 -6.44 4.70
CA PHE A 180 16.41 -6.35 3.36
C PHE A 180 16.19 -7.63 2.56
N ALA A 181 16.46 -8.80 3.14
CA ALA A 181 16.25 -10.09 2.47
C ALA A 181 14.77 -10.31 2.15
N LEU A 182 13.85 -9.96 3.04
CA LEU A 182 12.41 -10.04 2.81
C LEU A 182 11.98 -9.12 1.66
N LEU A 183 12.47 -7.88 1.64
CA LEU A 183 12.20 -6.94 0.55
C LEU A 183 12.73 -7.49 -0.78
N ALA A 184 13.99 -7.92 -0.82
CA ALA A 184 14.61 -8.50 -2.01
C ALA A 184 13.82 -9.71 -2.51
N LEU A 185 13.40 -10.61 -1.61
CA LEU A 185 12.61 -11.79 -1.98
C LEU A 185 11.24 -11.41 -2.54
N ALA A 186 10.56 -10.43 -1.94
CA ALA A 186 9.28 -9.93 -2.43
C ALA A 186 9.42 -9.28 -3.82
N LEU A 187 10.49 -8.51 -4.05
CA LEU A 187 10.80 -7.89 -5.34
C LEU A 187 11.14 -8.93 -6.42
N LEU A 188 11.96 -9.93 -6.08
CA LEU A 188 12.28 -11.03 -6.99
C LEU A 188 11.03 -11.85 -7.33
N TRP A 189 10.14 -12.06 -6.37
CA TRP A 189 8.86 -12.71 -6.62
C TRP A 189 8.00 -11.87 -7.58
N LEU A 190 7.91 -10.56 -7.32
CA LEU A 190 7.16 -9.64 -8.18
C LEU A 190 7.72 -9.63 -9.62
N LEU A 191 9.03 -9.58 -9.78
CA LEU A 191 9.68 -9.60 -11.10
C LEU A 191 9.51 -10.94 -11.81
N ARG A 192 9.56 -12.07 -11.07
CA ARG A 192 9.30 -13.41 -11.62
C ARG A 192 7.89 -13.54 -12.21
N THR A 193 6.92 -12.79 -11.70
CA THR A 193 5.57 -12.78 -12.29
C THR A 193 5.52 -12.07 -13.65
N GLU A 194 6.41 -11.10 -13.89
CA GLU A 194 6.53 -10.38 -15.17
C GLU A 194 7.19 -11.24 -16.23
N THR A 195 8.32 -11.88 -15.91
CA THR A 195 9.10 -12.66 -16.90
C THR A 195 8.29 -13.82 -17.48
N ARG A 196 7.46 -14.48 -16.65
CA ARG A 196 6.59 -15.57 -17.10
C ARG A 196 5.49 -15.13 -18.07
N ALA A 197 5.07 -13.86 -18.02
CA ALA A 197 4.05 -13.35 -18.93
C ALA A 197 4.60 -13.11 -20.35
N HIS A 198 5.90 -12.80 -20.48
CA HIS A 198 6.54 -12.59 -21.79
C HIS A 198 6.84 -13.90 -22.53
N ASP A 199 7.17 -14.98 -21.82
CA ASP A 199 7.47 -16.27 -22.46
C ASP A 199 6.22 -16.89 -23.13
N GLU A 200 5.01 -16.61 -22.62
CA GLU A 200 3.74 -17.11 -23.19
C GLU A 200 3.24 -16.35 -24.44
N GLU A 201 3.85 -15.20 -24.78
CA GLU A 201 3.53 -14.41 -25.98
C GLU A 201 4.49 -14.67 -27.15
N GLY A 202 5.59 -15.38 -26.91
CA GLY A 202 6.62 -15.72 -27.89
C GLY A 202 6.49 -17.09 -28.55
N GLU A 203 5.50 -17.89 -28.16
CA GLU A 203 5.13 -19.19 -28.78
C GLU A 203 3.83 -19.06 -29.61
#